data_AF-A0A0F3MFW1-F1
#
_entry.id   AF-A0A0F3MFW1-F1
#
_cell.length_a   1.000
_cell.length_b   1.000
_cell.length_c   1.000
_cell.angle_alpha   90.00
_cell.angle_beta   90.00
_cell.angle_gamma   90.00
#
_symmetry.space_group_name_H-M   'P 1'
#
loop_
_entity.id
_entity.type
_entity.pdbx_description
1 polymer ?
#
loop_
_entity_poly.entity_id
_entity_poly.type
_entity_poly.pdbx_seq_one_letter_code
_entity_poly.pdbx_strand_id
1 'polypeptide(L)'
;MKQEHSYNIMSSRLNIDSNNNCWNIQGNVFTIPSRQEKNEEIEEHEGVINGAFLTVNRYLNEKTIIGVTGLYSNHNIQYNKNIKYIFDKIDCKIFSLSLNGRYYPRQNVFTQGIISFIQYDGKTECILNQYHSEINGQSYYCDFMLGCTLYPVKHSTKLILSPAVGIICKNASHKFFDDTTVCDAKHYVLDSRVGAAIKYTIDNKKYTIDNKNILTIFELYTFIHSNLFTNRSDIKLEDFPSANSSAINIKPAKLPASLTQVGGAVTIWHSKIGFEVSYSAYLAEKYIAHVGAVSIKANF
;
A
#
# COMPACT_ATOMS: atom_id res chain seq x y z
N MET A 1 -42.97 2.32 -31.72
CA MET A 1 -42.35 1.20 -30.96
C MET A 1 -40.86 1.50 -30.84
N LYS A 2 -40.43 2.11 -29.73
CA LYS A 2 -39.01 2.40 -29.48
C LYS A 2 -38.43 1.21 -28.71
N GLN A 3 -37.49 0.48 -29.32
CA GLN A 3 -36.69 -0.52 -28.63
C GLN A 3 -35.61 0.18 -27.81
N GLU A 4 -35.76 0.20 -26.49
CA GLU A 4 -34.67 0.51 -25.58
C GLU A 4 -33.70 -0.68 -25.54
N HIS A 5 -32.48 -0.47 -26.05
CA HIS A 5 -31.36 -1.39 -25.86
C HIS A 5 -30.77 -1.15 -24.46
N SER A 6 -31.02 -2.08 -23.54
CA SER A 6 -30.34 -2.16 -22.25
C SER A 6 -28.88 -2.58 -22.47
N TYR A 7 -27.97 -1.61 -22.48
CA TYR A 7 -26.53 -1.88 -22.42
C TYR A 7 -26.18 -2.34 -21.00
N ASN A 8 -26.01 -3.64 -20.81
CA ASN A 8 -25.40 -4.21 -19.61
C ASN A 8 -23.92 -3.77 -19.56
N ILE A 9 -23.66 -2.69 -18.82
CA ILE A 9 -22.31 -2.17 -18.56
C ILE A 9 -21.60 -3.13 -17.60
N MET A 10 -20.82 -4.06 -18.17
CA MET A 10 -19.89 -4.93 -17.45
C MET A 10 -18.57 -4.19 -17.18
N SER A 11 -18.57 -3.29 -16.20
CA SER A 11 -17.37 -2.91 -15.43
C SER A 11 -17.51 -3.50 -14.03
N SER A 12 -16.54 -4.31 -13.59
CA SER A 12 -16.36 -4.78 -12.19
C SER A 12 -17.57 -5.38 -11.44
N ARG A 13 -18.70 -5.66 -12.11
CA ARG A 13 -19.98 -6.07 -11.51
C ARG A 13 -20.20 -7.59 -11.37
N LEU A 14 -19.20 -8.45 -11.59
CA LEU A 14 -19.44 -9.90 -11.70
C LEU A 14 -19.32 -10.65 -10.37
N ASN A 15 -20.23 -10.33 -9.46
CA ASN A 15 -21.02 -11.20 -8.55
C ASN A 15 -21.57 -10.37 -7.38
N ILE A 16 -22.18 -9.25 -7.74
CA ILE A 16 -22.97 -8.45 -6.84
C ILE A 16 -24.36 -8.49 -7.44
N ASP A 17 -25.25 -9.24 -6.81
CA ASP A 17 -26.68 -9.20 -7.10
C ASP A 17 -27.07 -7.73 -7.30
N SER A 18 -27.87 -7.45 -8.32
CA SER A 18 -28.30 -6.11 -8.74
C SER A 18 -29.11 -5.32 -7.70
N ASN A 19 -29.05 -5.70 -6.42
CA ASN A 19 -29.52 -4.93 -5.30
C ASN A 19 -28.42 -3.99 -4.81
N ASN A 20 -28.73 -2.69 -4.79
CA ASN A 20 -27.87 -1.56 -4.46
C ASN A 20 -27.33 -1.51 -3.01
N ASN A 21 -27.07 -2.66 -2.36
CA ASN A 21 -26.71 -2.74 -0.94
C ASN A 21 -25.81 -3.95 -0.61
N CYS A 22 -24.89 -4.27 -1.50
CA CYS A 22 -23.98 -5.41 -1.31
C CYS A 22 -22.75 -5.05 -0.50
N TRP A 23 -22.22 -6.06 0.17
CA TRP A 23 -20.99 -5.97 0.94
C TRP A 23 -19.88 -6.75 0.24
N ASN A 24 -18.66 -6.27 0.36
CA ASN A 24 -17.47 -6.98 -0.08
C ASN A 24 -16.47 -7.04 1.09
N ILE A 25 -16.01 -8.23 1.41
CA ILE A 25 -15.00 -8.46 2.43
C ILE A 25 -13.78 -9.07 1.76
N GLN A 26 -12.59 -8.59 2.13
CA GLN A 26 -11.33 -9.11 1.63
C GLN A 26 -10.35 -9.28 2.79
N GLY A 27 -9.89 -10.50 3.03
CA GLY A 27 -8.75 -10.80 3.89
C GLY A 27 -7.51 -11.06 3.07
N ASN A 28 -6.36 -10.50 3.46
CA ASN A 28 -5.10 -10.60 2.73
C ASN A 28 -3.96 -10.87 3.70
N VAL A 29 -3.02 -11.72 3.28
CA VAL A 29 -1.71 -11.91 3.91
C VAL A 29 -0.61 -11.59 2.91
N PHE A 30 0.44 -10.92 3.37
CA PHE A 30 1.50 -10.43 2.50
C PHE A 30 2.88 -10.51 3.13
N THR A 31 3.88 -10.55 2.26
CA THR A 31 5.31 -10.44 2.59
C THR A 31 5.98 -9.42 1.67
N ILE A 32 6.90 -8.64 2.24
CA ILE A 32 7.67 -7.61 1.55
C ILE A 32 9.16 -7.74 1.91
N PRO A 33 9.91 -8.65 1.26
CA PRO A 33 11.35 -8.55 1.26
C PRO A 33 11.80 -7.31 0.47
N SER A 34 12.76 -6.60 1.04
CA SER A 34 13.34 -5.38 0.49
C SER A 34 14.84 -5.37 0.70
N ARG A 35 15.56 -4.80 -0.28
CA ARG A 35 17.00 -4.62 -0.23
C ARG A 35 17.33 -3.21 -0.67
N GLN A 36 18.16 -2.56 0.13
CA GLN A 36 18.75 -1.27 -0.16
C GLN A 36 20.25 -1.45 -0.33
N GLU A 37 20.79 -1.08 -1.48
CA GLU A 37 22.22 -1.02 -1.72
C GLU A 37 22.82 0.27 -1.14
N LYS A 38 24.12 0.22 -0.84
CA LYS A 38 24.87 1.33 -0.25
C LYS A 38 24.88 2.58 -1.14
N ASN A 39 24.65 3.74 -0.53
CA ASN A 39 24.76 5.07 -1.11
C ASN A 39 25.52 6.03 -0.18
N GLU A 40 25.76 7.27 -0.63
CA GLU A 40 26.42 8.34 0.16
C GLU A 40 25.74 8.59 1.50
N GLU A 41 24.41 8.42 1.58
CA GLU A 41 23.61 8.72 2.78
C GLU A 41 23.03 7.47 3.48
N ILE A 42 23.01 6.29 2.84
CA ILE A 42 22.35 5.07 3.33
C ILE A 42 23.28 3.87 3.20
N GLU A 43 23.44 3.09 4.27
CA GLU A 43 24.18 1.83 4.23
C GLU A 43 23.33 0.67 3.70
N GLU A 44 24.01 -0.36 3.19
CA GLU A 44 23.34 -1.56 2.72
C GLU A 44 22.55 -2.22 3.86
N HIS A 45 21.28 -2.49 3.62
CA HIS A 45 20.41 -3.18 4.56
C HIS A 45 19.35 -4.02 3.85
N GLU A 46 18.90 -5.04 4.55
CA GLU A 46 17.79 -5.89 4.13
C GLU A 46 16.67 -5.79 5.15
N GLY A 47 15.44 -5.74 4.64
CA GLY A 47 14.25 -5.63 5.45
C GLY A 47 13.19 -6.60 4.97
N VAL A 48 12.50 -7.23 5.91
CA VAL A 48 11.33 -8.07 5.62
C VAL A 48 10.14 -7.54 6.41
N ILE A 49 9.06 -7.28 5.69
CA ILE A 49 7.77 -6.92 6.29
C ILE A 49 6.81 -8.08 6.05
N ASN A 50 6.16 -8.57 7.08
CA ASN A 50 5.08 -9.55 6.94
C ASN A 50 3.83 -9.03 7.63
N GLY A 51 2.66 -9.28 7.06
CA GLY A 51 1.44 -8.77 7.64
C GLY A 51 0.18 -9.36 7.08
N ALA A 52 -0.92 -8.88 7.64
CA ALA A 52 -2.26 -9.19 7.20
C ALA A 52 -3.14 -7.95 7.29
N PHE A 53 -4.15 -7.88 6.41
CA PHE A 53 -5.19 -6.88 6.53
C PHE A 53 -6.56 -7.45 6.18
N LEU A 54 -7.58 -6.84 6.76
CA LEU A 54 -8.97 -7.10 6.47
C LEU A 54 -9.63 -5.81 6.00
N THR A 55 -10.27 -5.86 4.84
CA THR A 55 -11.04 -4.77 4.27
C THR A 55 -12.51 -5.15 4.19
N VAL A 56 -13.38 -4.25 4.62
CA VAL A 56 -14.83 -4.37 4.45
C VAL A 56 -15.33 -3.15 3.68
N ASN A 57 -15.95 -3.40 2.53
CA ASN A 57 -16.51 -2.39 1.65
C ASN A 57 -18.03 -2.55 1.57
N ARG A 58 -18.72 -1.42 1.46
CA ARG A 58 -20.16 -1.34 1.22
C ARG A 58 -20.44 -0.49 0.00
N TYR A 59 -21.30 -0.98 -0.87
CA TYR A 59 -21.87 -0.22 -1.98
C TYR A 59 -23.05 0.58 -1.43
N LEU A 60 -22.91 1.90 -1.34
CA LEU A 60 -23.98 2.78 -0.87
C LEU A 60 -25.01 3.06 -1.96
N ASN A 61 -24.54 3.10 -3.20
CA ASN A 61 -25.33 3.24 -4.43
C ASN A 61 -24.46 2.83 -5.63
N GLU A 62 -25.00 2.97 -6.84
CA GLU A 62 -24.29 2.60 -8.08
C GLU A 62 -22.99 3.38 -8.33
N LYS A 63 -22.81 4.53 -7.67
CA LYS A 63 -21.68 5.44 -7.88
C LYS A 63 -20.69 5.46 -6.71
N THR A 64 -21.05 4.92 -5.55
CA THR A 64 -20.31 5.20 -4.30
C THR A 64 -20.04 3.93 -3.53
N ILE A 65 -18.77 3.71 -3.24
CA ILE A 65 -18.27 2.63 -2.39
C ILE A 65 -17.54 3.29 -1.24
N ILE A 66 -17.80 2.83 -0.02
CA ILE A 66 -17.02 3.18 1.16
C ILE A 66 -16.50 1.90 1.81
N GLY A 67 -15.40 1.99 2.51
CA GLY A 67 -14.86 0.85 3.22
C GLY A 67 -13.92 1.23 4.35
N VAL A 68 -13.64 0.22 5.16
CA VAL A 68 -12.69 0.29 6.27
C VAL A 68 -11.69 -0.84 6.11
N THR A 69 -10.42 -0.54 6.36
CA THR A 69 -9.33 -1.52 6.34
C THR A 69 -8.58 -1.48 7.66
N GLY A 70 -8.47 -2.63 8.32
CA GLY A 70 -7.55 -2.82 9.44
C GLY A 70 -6.33 -3.61 8.98
N LEU A 71 -5.13 -3.17 9.35
CA LEU A 71 -3.87 -3.80 8.99
C LEU A 71 -2.98 -4.01 10.21
N TYR A 72 -2.32 -5.15 10.24
CA TYR A 72 -1.22 -5.47 11.14
C TYR A 72 -0.02 -5.93 10.32
N SER A 73 1.16 -5.40 10.60
CA SER A 73 2.41 -5.91 10.05
C SER A 73 3.54 -5.90 11.07
N ASN A 74 4.51 -6.78 10.84
CA ASN A 74 5.79 -6.82 11.54
C ASN A 74 6.90 -6.47 10.55
N HIS A 75 7.76 -5.54 10.92
CA HIS A 75 8.85 -4.99 10.14
C HIS A 75 10.16 -5.37 10.84
N ASN A 76 10.97 -6.18 10.18
CA ASN A 76 12.31 -6.55 10.65
C ASN A 76 13.32 -6.00 9.64
N ILE A 77 14.19 -5.10 10.09
CA ILE A 77 15.27 -4.51 9.27
C ILE A 77 16.60 -4.83 9.94
N GLN A 78 17.56 -5.32 9.16
CA GLN A 78 18.91 -5.65 9.60
C GLN A 78 19.93 -4.85 8.79
N TYR A 79 20.79 -4.12 9.49
CA TYR A 79 21.87 -3.33 8.88
C TYR A 79 23.16 -4.16 8.84
N ASN A 80 23.97 -3.96 7.79
CA ASN A 80 25.24 -4.66 7.68
C ASN A 80 26.28 -4.10 8.68
N LYS A 81 26.92 -4.97 9.47
CA LYS A 81 27.65 -4.68 10.72
C LYS A 81 28.97 -3.89 10.57
N ASN A 82 29.30 -3.38 9.39
CA ASN A 82 30.64 -2.91 9.04
C ASN A 82 30.88 -1.39 9.24
N ILE A 83 30.38 -0.80 10.33
CA ILE A 83 30.74 0.52 10.95
C ILE A 83 29.72 1.67 10.75
N LYS A 84 29.44 2.38 11.87
CA LYS A 84 28.86 3.74 12.04
C LYS A 84 27.38 4.01 11.73
N TYR A 85 26.48 3.02 11.74
CA TYR A 85 25.05 3.33 11.93
C TYR A 85 24.68 3.17 13.40
N ILE A 86 23.78 4.02 13.92
CA ILE A 86 23.40 3.95 15.34
C ILE A 86 22.62 2.67 15.62
N PHE A 87 21.87 2.16 14.63
CA PHE A 87 21.00 0.99 14.74
C PHE A 87 21.57 -0.23 14.01
N ASP A 88 21.63 -1.37 14.68
CA ASP A 88 21.96 -2.68 14.11
C ASP A 88 20.71 -3.38 13.56
N LYS A 89 19.61 -3.26 14.29
CA LYS A 89 18.36 -3.96 14.01
C LYS A 89 17.17 -3.11 14.40
N ILE A 90 16.11 -3.16 13.61
CA ILE A 90 14.81 -2.56 13.90
C ILE A 90 13.75 -3.65 13.81
N ASP A 91 13.04 -3.87 14.92
CA ASP A 91 11.85 -4.74 14.99
C ASP A 91 10.65 -3.88 15.36
N CYS A 92 9.74 -3.66 14.41
CA CYS A 92 8.59 -2.78 14.61
C CYS A 92 7.29 -3.46 14.19
N LYS A 93 6.30 -3.45 15.09
CA LYS A 93 4.92 -3.75 14.78
C LYS A 93 4.23 -2.49 14.30
N ILE A 94 3.38 -2.64 13.29
CA ILE A 94 2.59 -1.56 12.74
C ILE A 94 1.13 -1.97 12.77
N PHE A 95 0.30 -1.06 13.27
CA PHE A 95 -1.15 -1.17 13.24
C PHE A 95 -1.69 -0.01 12.42
N SER A 96 -2.62 -0.28 11.52
CA SER A 96 -3.25 0.77 10.72
C SER A 96 -4.76 0.57 10.65
N LEU A 97 -5.48 1.68 10.75
CA LEU A 97 -6.90 1.75 10.48
C LEU A 97 -7.12 2.78 9.38
N SER A 98 -7.76 2.35 8.29
CA SER A 98 -7.96 3.17 7.10
C SER A 98 -9.43 3.27 6.74
N LEU A 99 -9.86 4.46 6.38
CA LEU A 99 -11.10 4.70 5.64
C LEU A 99 -10.75 4.74 4.15
N ASN A 100 -11.49 4.01 3.34
CA ASN A 100 -11.35 4.06 1.88
C ASN A 100 -12.68 4.41 1.23
N GLY A 101 -12.62 5.03 0.05
CA GLY A 101 -13.78 5.43 -0.71
C GLY A 101 -13.51 5.47 -2.20
N ARG A 102 -14.52 5.15 -2.99
CA ARG A 102 -14.49 5.30 -4.44
C ARG A 102 -15.81 5.90 -4.93
N TYR A 103 -15.70 6.92 -5.77
CA TYR A 103 -16.84 7.61 -6.38
C TYR A 103 -16.73 7.65 -7.90
N TYR A 104 -17.82 7.34 -8.59
CA TYR A 104 -17.95 7.33 -10.04
C TYR A 104 -18.77 8.53 -10.52
N PRO A 105 -18.15 9.71 -10.78
CA PRO A 105 -18.87 10.87 -11.33
C PRO A 105 -19.49 10.57 -12.70
N ARG A 106 -18.82 9.72 -13.50
CA ARG A 106 -19.30 9.18 -14.77
C ARG A 106 -19.05 7.68 -14.82
N GLN A 107 -19.74 6.95 -15.70
CA GLN A 107 -19.63 5.49 -15.79
C GLN A 107 -18.19 5.01 -16.02
N ASN A 108 -17.36 5.80 -16.69
CA ASN A 108 -15.98 5.48 -17.04
C ASN A 108 -14.95 6.32 -16.28
N VAL A 109 -15.34 7.18 -15.34
CA VAL A 109 -14.41 8.01 -14.58
C VAL A 109 -14.61 7.72 -13.11
N PHE A 110 -13.53 7.54 -12.37
CA PHE A 110 -13.60 7.27 -10.95
C PHE A 110 -12.58 8.12 -10.18
N THR A 111 -12.97 8.50 -8.98
CA THR A 111 -12.09 9.04 -7.95
C THR A 111 -12.02 8.04 -6.82
N GLN A 112 -10.84 7.86 -6.23
CA GLN A 112 -10.66 7.02 -5.06
C GLN A 112 -9.82 7.76 -4.03
N GLY A 113 -10.10 7.47 -2.77
CA GLY A 113 -9.39 8.05 -1.62
C GLY A 113 -9.15 7.00 -0.55
N ILE A 114 -8.00 7.07 0.10
CA ILE A 114 -7.69 6.32 1.31
C ILE A 114 -7.12 7.31 2.32
N ILE A 115 -7.62 7.28 3.55
CA ILE A 115 -7.06 8.01 4.68
C ILE A 115 -6.79 7.00 5.79
N SER A 116 -5.58 6.97 6.31
CA SER A 116 -5.17 6.00 7.33
C SER A 116 -4.53 6.68 8.54
N PHE A 117 -4.84 6.15 9.71
CA PHE A 117 -4.08 6.35 10.93
C PHE A 117 -3.22 5.13 11.18
N ILE A 118 -1.93 5.34 11.42
CA ILE A 118 -0.93 4.30 11.56
C ILE A 118 -0.21 4.49 12.89
N GLN A 119 -0.11 3.43 13.68
CA GLN A 119 0.65 3.39 14.92
C GLN A 119 1.83 2.45 14.77
N TYR A 120 2.97 2.88 15.28
CA TYR A 120 4.22 2.13 15.29
C TYR A 120 4.55 1.78 16.74
N ASP A 121 4.87 0.53 16.99
CA ASP A 121 5.31 0.01 18.28
C ASP A 121 6.46 -0.96 18.04
N GLY A 122 7.68 -0.59 18.44
CA GLY A 122 8.86 -1.34 18.09
C GLY A 122 10.02 -1.16 19.05
N LYS A 123 11.11 -1.86 18.75
CA LYS A 123 12.38 -1.78 19.45
C LYS A 123 13.51 -1.68 18.45
N THR A 124 14.55 -0.95 18.81
CA THR A 124 15.81 -0.87 18.08
C THR A 124 16.96 -1.34 18.94
N GLU A 125 17.96 -1.96 18.32
CA GLU A 125 19.22 -2.30 18.95
C GLU A 125 20.29 -1.32 18.48
N CYS A 126 20.96 -0.63 19.41
CA CYS A 126 22.00 0.35 19.08
C CYS A 126 23.43 -0.17 19.27
N ILE A 127 24.31 0.07 18.29
CA ILE A 127 25.73 -0.37 18.30
C ILE A 127 26.51 0.20 19.48
N LEU A 128 26.21 1.45 19.85
CA LEU A 128 27.07 2.20 20.76
C LEU A 128 27.05 1.70 22.21
N ASN A 129 26.10 0.86 22.64
CA ASN A 129 26.05 0.37 24.03
C ASN A 129 25.10 -0.84 24.29
N GLN A 130 24.61 -1.56 23.28
CA GLN A 130 23.61 -2.64 23.46
C GLN A 130 22.31 -2.17 24.16
N TYR A 131 21.98 -0.87 24.11
CA TYR A 131 20.69 -0.39 24.59
C TYR A 131 19.59 -0.76 23.60
N HIS A 132 18.51 -1.32 24.14
CA HIS A 132 17.24 -1.40 23.43
C HIS A 132 16.52 -0.06 23.58
N SER A 133 16.10 0.51 22.45
CA SER A 133 15.33 1.75 22.44
C SER A 133 13.94 1.49 21.86
N GLU A 134 12.90 1.90 22.59
CA GLU A 134 11.53 1.79 22.13
C GLU A 134 11.26 2.79 20.99
N ILE A 135 10.60 2.31 19.94
CA ILE A 135 10.00 3.13 18.89
C ILE A 135 8.52 3.21 19.20
N ASN A 136 8.04 4.40 19.50
CA ASN A 136 6.61 4.69 19.51
C ASN A 136 6.33 5.85 18.57
N GLY A 137 5.38 5.67 17.66
CA GLY A 137 5.10 6.68 16.65
C GLY A 137 3.69 6.63 16.13
N GLN A 138 3.30 7.72 15.49
CA GLN A 138 2.02 7.85 14.81
C GLN A 138 2.25 8.45 13.42
N SER A 139 1.48 7.98 12.45
CA SER A 139 1.49 8.50 11.09
C SER A 139 0.09 8.63 10.53
N TYR A 140 -0.05 9.59 9.63
CA TYR A 140 -1.21 9.79 8.80
C TYR A 140 -0.82 9.56 7.35
N TYR A 141 -1.60 8.75 6.67
CA TYR A 141 -1.45 8.46 5.25
C TYR A 141 -2.70 8.92 4.52
N CYS A 142 -2.52 9.59 3.39
CA CYS A 142 -3.59 9.95 2.48
C CYS A 142 -3.18 9.61 1.06
N ASP A 143 -4.05 8.92 0.31
CA ASP A 143 -3.87 8.65 -1.11
C ASP A 143 -5.15 9.04 -1.83
N PHE A 144 -5.03 9.97 -2.77
CA PHE A 144 -6.13 10.38 -3.63
C PHE A 144 -5.77 10.12 -5.09
N MET A 145 -6.69 9.55 -5.86
CA MET A 145 -6.46 9.22 -7.26
C MET A 145 -7.70 9.42 -8.11
N LEU A 146 -7.48 9.96 -9.31
CA LEU A 146 -8.44 10.08 -10.39
C LEU A 146 -8.04 9.09 -11.50
N GLY A 147 -9.00 8.31 -11.97
CA GLY A 147 -8.77 7.36 -13.05
C GLY A 147 -9.92 7.31 -14.04
N CYS A 148 -9.64 6.71 -15.19
CA CYS A 148 -10.61 6.46 -16.25
C CYS A 148 -10.62 4.97 -16.58
N THR A 149 -11.75 4.42 -17.00
CA THR A 149 -11.92 3.04 -17.43
C THR A 149 -12.23 3.03 -18.93
N LEU A 150 -11.32 2.45 -19.71
CA LEU A 150 -11.38 2.38 -21.16
C LEU A 150 -11.60 0.93 -21.61
N TYR A 151 -12.41 0.77 -22.65
CA TYR A 151 -12.67 -0.51 -23.30
C TYR A 151 -12.03 -0.49 -24.69
N PRO A 152 -10.76 -0.91 -24.81
CA PRO A 152 -10.01 -0.79 -26.07
C PRO A 152 -10.58 -1.67 -27.19
N VAL A 153 -11.30 -2.75 -26.86
CA VAL A 153 -11.90 -3.65 -27.86
C VAL A 153 -13.38 -3.33 -28.04
N LYS A 154 -13.74 -2.92 -29.26
CA LYS A 154 -15.13 -2.65 -29.63
C LYS A 154 -15.99 -3.89 -29.38
N HIS A 155 -17.13 -3.72 -28.71
CA HIS A 155 -18.08 -4.78 -28.37
C HIS A 155 -17.57 -5.85 -27.38
N SER A 156 -16.46 -5.62 -26.67
CA SER A 156 -15.98 -6.53 -25.63
C SER A 156 -15.63 -5.79 -24.34
N THR A 157 -16.20 -6.23 -23.23
CA THR A 157 -15.89 -5.74 -21.87
C THR A 157 -14.82 -6.57 -21.18
N LYS A 158 -14.26 -7.58 -21.85
CA LYS A 158 -13.27 -8.49 -21.26
C LYS A 158 -11.94 -7.81 -20.99
N LEU A 159 -11.53 -6.88 -21.85
CA LEU A 159 -10.28 -6.14 -21.71
C LEU A 159 -10.60 -4.71 -21.26
N ILE A 160 -10.01 -4.32 -20.14
CA ILE A 160 -10.15 -2.99 -19.54
C ILE A 160 -8.77 -2.38 -19.39
N LEU A 161 -8.62 -1.13 -19.81
CA LEU A 161 -7.45 -0.30 -19.52
C LEU A 161 -7.87 0.82 -18.58
N SER A 162 -7.12 1.04 -17.51
CA SER A 162 -7.43 2.04 -16.48
C SER A 162 -6.25 2.95 -16.19
N PRO A 163 -6.03 4.02 -16.98
CA PRO A 163 -5.04 5.03 -16.63
C PRO A 163 -5.50 5.82 -15.40
N ALA A 164 -4.55 6.24 -14.58
CA ALA A 164 -4.83 7.01 -13.38
C ALA A 164 -3.67 7.93 -12.97
N VAL A 165 -4.04 9.01 -12.29
CA VAL A 165 -3.14 9.99 -11.69
C VAL A 165 -3.57 10.26 -10.25
N GLY A 166 -2.64 10.56 -9.37
CA GLY A 166 -2.93 10.75 -7.96
C GLY A 166 -1.83 11.47 -7.18
N ILE A 167 -2.13 11.69 -5.91
CA ILE A 167 -1.25 12.33 -4.94
C ILE A 167 -1.31 11.51 -3.65
N ILE A 168 -0.15 11.33 -3.03
CA ILE A 168 0.03 10.63 -1.77
C ILE A 168 0.68 11.59 -0.78
N CYS A 169 0.06 11.75 0.38
CA CYS A 169 0.57 12.54 1.48
C CYS A 169 0.88 11.62 2.67
N LYS A 170 2.05 11.77 3.27
CA LYS A 170 2.45 11.05 4.47
C LYS A 170 2.95 12.04 5.50
N ASN A 171 2.49 11.89 6.74
CA ASN A 171 3.02 12.62 7.88
C ASN A 171 3.30 11.61 8.99
N ALA A 172 4.57 11.40 9.30
CA ALA A 172 4.99 10.50 10.36
C ALA A 172 5.70 11.25 11.48
N SER A 173 5.44 10.84 12.71
CA SER A 173 6.09 11.31 13.92
C SER A 173 6.56 10.09 14.71
N HIS A 174 7.85 10.02 14.99
CA HIS A 174 8.45 8.95 15.79
C HIS A 174 9.14 9.52 17.01
N LYS A 175 8.97 8.84 18.14
CA LYS A 175 9.78 8.99 19.34
C LYS A 175 10.70 7.81 19.45
N PHE A 176 11.98 8.08 19.65
CA PHE A 176 12.98 7.07 19.99
C PHE A 176 13.38 7.27 21.46
N PHE A 177 13.63 6.16 22.16
CA PHE A 177 14.26 6.02 23.50
C PHE A 177 13.38 6.21 24.75
N ASP A 178 13.78 5.53 25.83
CA ASP A 178 13.23 5.59 27.20
C ASP A 178 13.72 6.82 27.98
N ASP A 179 12.85 7.35 28.85
CA ASP A 179 12.88 8.37 29.93
C ASP A 179 13.97 9.46 30.02
N THR A 180 15.14 9.34 29.38
CA THR A 180 16.30 10.24 29.53
C THR A 180 16.81 10.85 28.21
N THR A 181 16.41 10.36 27.03
CA THR A 181 16.95 10.84 25.72
C THR A 181 15.87 10.94 24.63
N VAL A 182 14.94 11.89 24.72
CA VAL A 182 13.82 11.97 23.76
C VAL A 182 14.27 12.49 22.39
N CYS A 183 14.23 11.64 21.36
CA CYS A 183 14.44 12.06 19.98
C CYS A 183 13.11 12.08 19.20
N ASP A 184 12.63 13.26 18.81
CA ASP A 184 11.45 13.41 17.95
C ASP A 184 11.87 13.55 16.48
N ALA A 185 11.38 12.65 15.61
CA ALA A 185 11.54 12.76 14.17
C ALA A 185 10.18 12.99 13.50
N LYS A 186 10.02 14.14 12.82
CA LYS A 186 8.85 14.46 11.99
C LYS A 186 9.21 14.37 10.52
N HIS A 187 8.34 13.75 9.75
CA HIS A 187 8.58 13.46 8.35
C HIS A 187 7.32 13.71 7.53
N TYR A 188 7.39 14.67 6.63
CA TYR A 188 6.32 15.02 5.70
C TYR A 188 6.76 14.69 4.28
N VAL A 189 5.94 13.92 3.58
CA VAL A 189 6.19 13.50 2.19
C VAL A 189 4.95 13.75 1.36
N LEU A 190 5.16 14.33 0.19
CA LEU A 190 4.18 14.49 -0.85
C LEU A 190 4.73 13.83 -2.12
N ASP A 191 4.07 12.76 -2.57
CA ASP A 191 4.41 12.06 -3.81
C ASP A 191 3.26 12.24 -4.81
N SER A 192 3.57 12.38 -6.09
CA SER A 192 2.60 12.19 -7.17
C SER A 192 2.65 10.75 -7.66
N ARG A 193 1.55 10.27 -8.23
CA ARG A 193 1.45 8.95 -8.86
C ARG A 193 0.85 9.09 -10.25
N VAL A 194 1.44 8.44 -11.25
CA VAL A 194 0.87 8.31 -12.60
C VAL A 194 1.09 6.91 -13.11
N GLY A 195 0.09 6.32 -13.76
CA GLY A 195 0.23 4.97 -14.30
C GLY A 195 -1.05 4.43 -14.90
N ALA A 196 -1.08 3.12 -15.10
CA ALA A 196 -2.24 2.43 -15.63
C ALA A 196 -2.29 0.97 -15.18
N ALA A 197 -3.51 0.43 -15.18
CA ALA A 197 -3.76 -1.00 -15.01
C ALA A 197 -4.49 -1.57 -16.25
N ILE A 198 -4.14 -2.78 -16.64
CA ILE A 198 -4.85 -3.57 -17.65
C ILE A 198 -5.49 -4.76 -16.94
N LYS A 199 -6.78 -4.98 -17.16
CA LYS A 199 -7.51 -6.16 -16.66
C LYS A 199 -8.07 -6.96 -17.80
N TYR A 200 -7.92 -8.28 -17.75
CA TYR A 200 -8.49 -9.20 -18.72
C TYR A 200 -9.32 -10.28 -18.02
N THR A 201 -10.56 -10.45 -18.48
CA THR A 201 -11.54 -11.35 -17.85
C THR A 201 -11.85 -12.55 -18.75
N ILE A 202 -11.75 -13.76 -18.19
CA ILE A 202 -12.05 -15.03 -18.83
C ILE A 202 -13.23 -15.68 -18.08
N ASP A 203 -14.34 -15.89 -18.80
CA ASP A 203 -15.49 -16.66 -18.33
C ASP A 203 -15.31 -18.12 -18.77
N ASN A 204 -14.96 -18.99 -17.81
CA ASN A 204 -14.67 -20.40 -18.06
C ASN A 204 -15.96 -21.24 -18.00
N LYS A 205 -16.78 -21.14 -19.05
CA LYS A 205 -18.05 -21.89 -19.17
C LYS A 205 -17.90 -23.41 -19.18
N LYS A 206 -16.68 -23.93 -19.45
CA LYS A 206 -16.39 -25.38 -19.49
C LYS A 206 -16.16 -25.98 -18.10
N TYR A 207 -15.79 -25.16 -17.11
CA TYR A 207 -15.49 -25.61 -15.75
C TYR A 207 -16.56 -25.05 -14.82
N THR A 208 -17.64 -25.82 -14.67
CA THR A 208 -18.75 -25.51 -13.75
C THR A 208 -18.65 -26.39 -12.52
N ILE A 209 -18.61 -25.78 -11.35
CA ILE A 209 -18.83 -26.47 -10.06
C ILE A 209 -20.20 -26.02 -9.58
N ASP A 210 -21.10 -26.96 -9.28
CA ASP A 210 -22.49 -26.70 -8.87
C ASP A 210 -23.27 -25.76 -9.82
N ASN A 211 -23.12 -25.97 -11.14
CA ASN A 211 -23.74 -25.16 -12.21
C ASN A 211 -23.37 -23.67 -12.21
N LYS A 212 -22.30 -23.27 -11.50
CA LYS A 212 -21.78 -21.91 -11.51
C LYS A 212 -20.44 -21.85 -12.25
N ASN A 213 -20.32 -20.87 -13.15
CA ASN A 213 -19.10 -20.64 -13.91
C ASN A 213 -17.98 -20.14 -13.00
N ILE A 214 -16.76 -20.55 -13.34
CA ILE A 214 -15.54 -19.97 -12.79
C ILE A 214 -15.17 -18.74 -13.63
N LEU A 215 -14.93 -17.62 -12.96
CA LEU A 215 -14.47 -16.38 -13.59
C LEU A 215 -13.02 -16.13 -13.20
N THR A 216 -12.14 -15.97 -14.18
CA THR A 216 -10.74 -15.64 -13.94
C THR A 216 -10.44 -14.24 -14.44
N ILE A 217 -9.82 -13.42 -13.59
CA ILE A 217 -9.43 -12.04 -13.88
C ILE A 217 -7.93 -11.93 -13.75
N PHE A 218 -7.28 -11.54 -14.83
CA PHE A 218 -5.87 -11.16 -14.86
C PHE A 218 -5.76 -9.65 -14.76
N GLU A 219 -4.82 -9.17 -13.96
CA GLU A 219 -4.53 -7.75 -13.82
C GLU A 219 -3.03 -7.54 -13.92
N LEU A 220 -2.61 -6.53 -14.68
CA LEU A 220 -1.24 -6.04 -14.76
C LEU A 220 -1.27 -4.54 -14.56
N TYR A 221 -0.32 -3.98 -13.83
CA TYR A 221 -0.26 -2.54 -13.60
C TYR A 221 1.17 -2.03 -13.52
N THR A 222 1.31 -0.75 -13.84
CA THR A 222 2.54 0.01 -13.67
C THR A 222 2.21 1.41 -13.21
N PHE A 223 2.96 1.91 -12.23
CA PHE A 223 2.84 3.26 -11.69
C PHE A 223 4.22 3.85 -11.44
N ILE A 224 4.38 5.12 -11.75
CA ILE A 224 5.55 5.92 -11.38
C ILE A 224 5.10 6.84 -10.26
N HIS A 225 5.86 6.83 -9.17
CA HIS A 225 5.69 7.71 -8.02
C HIS A 225 6.84 8.70 -8.03
N SER A 226 6.55 10.00 -8.00
CA SER A 226 7.57 11.04 -8.01
C SER A 226 7.47 11.88 -6.76
N ASN A 227 8.59 12.05 -6.05
CA ASN A 227 8.65 12.88 -4.85
C ASN A 227 8.50 14.36 -5.26
N LEU A 228 7.39 14.98 -4.83
CA LEU A 228 7.13 16.40 -5.11
C LEU A 228 7.69 17.28 -4.00
N PHE A 229 7.58 16.82 -2.75
CA PHE A 229 8.05 17.57 -1.60
C PHE A 229 8.37 16.63 -0.45
N THR A 230 9.45 16.94 0.25
CA THR A 230 9.84 16.25 1.47
C THR A 230 10.36 17.26 2.49
N ASN A 231 9.81 17.23 3.70
CA ASN A 231 10.32 18.00 4.84
C ASN A 231 10.57 17.06 6.02
N ARG A 232 11.73 17.21 6.66
CA ARG A 232 12.20 16.29 7.70
C ARG A 232 12.90 17.07 8.79
N SER A 233 12.66 16.71 10.03
CA SER A 233 13.51 17.15 11.13
C SER A 233 14.74 16.26 11.22
N ASP A 234 15.87 16.88 11.58
CA ASP A 234 17.04 16.13 12.03
C ASP A 234 16.68 15.37 13.31
N ILE A 235 17.24 14.18 13.47
CA ILE A 235 17.13 13.42 14.72
C ILE A 235 18.19 13.99 15.66
N LYS A 236 17.75 14.57 16.77
CA LYS A 236 18.65 15.13 17.80
C LYS A 236 18.81 14.14 18.94
N LEU A 237 20.01 13.62 19.12
CA LEU A 237 20.38 12.88 20.33
C LEU A 237 20.91 13.87 21.37
N GLU A 238 20.18 14.00 22.48
CA GLU A 238 20.59 14.81 23.63
C GLU A 238 21.10 13.90 24.77
N ASP A 239 22.41 13.72 24.88
CA ASP A 239 23.03 13.07 26.04
C ASP A 239 23.01 14.03 27.25
N PHE A 240 22.43 13.61 28.38
CA PHE A 240 22.68 14.19 29.71
C PHE A 240 22.95 13.05 30.71
N PRO A 241 24.02 13.10 31.55
CA PRO A 241 24.75 14.28 32.04
C PRO A 241 26.28 14.18 31.87
N SER A 242 26.88 15.08 31.10
CA SER A 242 28.23 15.59 31.38
C SER A 242 28.35 17.00 30.82
N ALA A 243 29.15 17.86 31.46
CA ALA A 243 29.24 19.30 31.21
C ALA A 243 29.75 19.71 29.80
N ASN A 244 29.89 18.75 28.87
CA ASN A 244 30.30 18.92 27.49
C ASN A 244 29.37 18.14 26.52
N SER A 245 28.04 18.28 26.67
CA SER A 245 27.09 17.61 25.78
C SER A 245 27.10 18.23 24.37
N SER A 246 27.70 17.54 23.41
CA SER A 246 27.54 17.84 21.99
C SER A 246 26.31 17.11 21.47
N ALA A 247 25.23 17.83 21.17
CA ALA A 247 24.07 17.25 20.49
C ALA A 247 24.50 16.66 19.14
N ILE A 248 24.26 15.35 18.93
CA ILE A 248 24.52 14.70 17.65
C ILE A 248 23.27 14.87 16.79
N ASN A 249 23.38 15.69 15.74
CA ASN A 249 22.33 15.82 14.73
C ASN A 249 22.54 14.77 13.63
N ILE A 250 21.57 13.86 13.48
CA ILE A 250 21.55 12.89 12.40
C ILE A 250 20.60 13.38 11.32
N LYS A 251 21.11 13.52 10.10
CA LYS A 251 20.29 13.87 8.94
C LYS A 251 19.62 12.61 8.37
N PRO A 252 18.28 12.57 8.25
CA PRO A 252 17.59 11.43 7.67
C PRO A 252 17.85 11.36 6.15
N ALA A 253 18.28 10.19 5.67
CA ALA A 253 18.71 10.00 4.29
C ALA A 253 17.62 10.20 3.24
N LYS A 254 17.90 10.97 2.19
CA LYS A 254 16.94 11.43 1.18
C LYS A 254 16.11 10.30 0.57
N LEU A 255 14.83 10.58 0.34
CA LEU A 255 13.96 9.70 -0.42
C LEU A 255 14.36 9.77 -1.90
N PRO A 256 14.19 8.68 -2.65
CA PRO A 256 14.44 8.69 -4.08
C PRO A 256 13.50 9.69 -4.76
N ALA A 257 14.01 10.39 -5.78
CA ALA A 257 13.22 11.36 -6.54
C ALA A 257 12.06 10.68 -7.29
N SER A 258 12.24 9.42 -7.68
CA SER A 258 11.24 8.61 -8.38
C SER A 258 11.31 7.15 -7.93
N LEU A 259 10.16 6.51 -7.85
CA LEU A 259 9.95 5.10 -7.52
C LEU A 259 8.99 4.49 -8.53
N THR A 260 9.41 3.44 -9.22
CA THR A 260 8.57 2.70 -10.17
C THR A 260 7.96 1.48 -9.51
N GLN A 261 6.66 1.29 -9.67
CA GLN A 261 5.91 0.13 -9.22
C GLN A 261 5.42 -0.65 -10.44
N VAL A 262 5.72 -1.95 -10.52
CA VAL A 262 5.19 -2.85 -11.55
C VAL A 262 4.64 -4.08 -10.87
N GLY A 263 3.48 -4.58 -11.30
CA GLY A 263 2.93 -5.78 -10.70
C GLY A 263 1.75 -6.35 -11.46
N GLY A 264 1.17 -7.39 -10.87
CA GLY A 264 0.00 -8.05 -11.39
C GLY A 264 -0.69 -8.93 -10.37
N ALA A 265 -1.89 -9.37 -10.73
CA ALA A 265 -2.70 -10.24 -9.92
C ALA A 265 -3.51 -11.20 -10.79
N VAL A 266 -3.81 -12.37 -10.25
CA VAL A 266 -4.77 -13.31 -10.80
C VAL A 266 -5.83 -13.55 -9.75
N THR A 267 -7.08 -13.24 -10.06
CA THR A 267 -8.24 -13.57 -9.22
C THR A 267 -9.08 -14.64 -9.88
N ILE A 268 -9.44 -15.67 -9.13
CA ILE A 268 -10.39 -16.71 -9.53
C ILE A 268 -11.62 -16.58 -8.64
N TRP A 269 -12.79 -16.36 -9.25
CA TRP A 269 -14.07 -16.32 -8.57
C TRP A 269 -14.87 -17.59 -8.86
N HIS A 270 -15.47 -18.13 -7.80
CA HIS A 270 -16.55 -19.10 -7.88
C HIS A 270 -17.73 -18.56 -7.06
N SER A 271 -18.82 -18.21 -7.75
CA SER A 271 -19.94 -17.51 -7.13
C SER A 271 -19.47 -16.27 -6.36
N LYS A 272 -19.92 -16.11 -5.11
CA LYS A 272 -19.65 -14.98 -4.24
C LYS A 272 -18.25 -15.00 -3.61
N ILE A 273 -17.43 -16.02 -3.84
CA ILE A 273 -16.11 -16.18 -3.22
C ILE A 273 -15.01 -16.09 -4.27
N GLY A 274 -13.95 -15.36 -3.96
CA GLY A 274 -12.80 -15.16 -4.84
C GLY A 274 -11.49 -15.43 -4.12
N PHE A 275 -10.54 -16.01 -4.84
CA PHE A 275 -9.16 -16.19 -4.40
C PHE A 275 -8.25 -15.41 -5.32
N GLU A 276 -7.32 -14.64 -4.76
CA GLU A 276 -6.37 -13.85 -5.53
C GLU A 276 -4.94 -14.11 -5.06
N VAL A 277 -4.04 -14.19 -6.03
CA VAL A 277 -2.60 -14.14 -5.80
C VAL A 277 -2.07 -12.92 -6.56
N SER A 278 -1.19 -12.16 -5.92
CA SER A 278 -0.64 -10.94 -6.49
C SER A 278 0.84 -10.78 -6.18
N TYR A 279 1.51 -10.05 -7.06
CA TYR A 279 2.91 -9.69 -6.93
C TYR A 279 3.13 -8.25 -7.40
N SER A 280 3.95 -7.50 -6.68
CA SER A 280 4.45 -6.19 -7.09
C SER A 280 5.94 -6.08 -6.86
N ALA A 281 6.64 -5.29 -7.66
CA ALA A 281 7.98 -4.82 -7.40
C ALA A 281 7.98 -3.30 -7.34
N TYR A 282 8.66 -2.74 -6.35
CA TYR A 282 8.95 -1.32 -6.21
C TYR A 282 10.45 -1.12 -6.44
N LEU A 283 10.79 -0.22 -7.36
CA LEU A 283 12.11 -0.04 -7.93
C LEU A 283 12.50 1.43 -7.85
N ALA A 284 13.61 1.73 -7.19
CA ALA A 284 14.27 3.02 -7.25
C ALA A 284 15.79 2.80 -7.40
N GLU A 285 16.53 3.87 -7.61
CA GLU A 285 17.99 3.78 -7.62
C GLU A 285 18.49 3.14 -6.32
N LYS A 286 19.24 2.03 -6.44
CA LYS A 286 19.80 1.27 -5.31
C LYS A 286 18.75 0.69 -4.34
N TYR A 287 17.48 0.62 -4.72
CA TYR A 287 16.42 0.09 -3.87
C TYR A 287 15.48 -0.82 -4.66
N ILE A 288 15.21 -1.99 -4.10
CA ILE A 288 14.18 -2.90 -4.59
C ILE A 288 13.37 -3.48 -3.44
N ALA A 289 12.06 -3.52 -3.59
CA ALA A 289 11.16 -4.24 -2.71
C ALA A 289 10.16 -5.07 -3.51
N HIS A 290 9.95 -6.30 -3.08
CA HIS A 290 9.03 -7.23 -3.71
C HIS A 290 7.86 -7.46 -2.77
N VAL A 291 6.62 -7.31 -3.23
CA VAL A 291 5.42 -7.59 -2.45
C VAL A 291 4.77 -8.83 -3.02
N GLY A 292 4.68 -9.89 -2.24
CA GLY A 292 3.86 -11.06 -2.56
C GLY A 292 2.65 -11.11 -1.64
N ALA A 293 1.46 -11.35 -2.19
CA ALA A 293 0.25 -11.44 -1.37
C ALA A 293 -0.77 -12.46 -1.89
N VAL A 294 -1.48 -13.06 -0.95
CA VAL A 294 -2.62 -13.95 -1.20
C VAL A 294 -3.85 -13.37 -0.50
N SER A 295 -5.00 -13.38 -1.17
CA SER A 295 -6.24 -12.91 -0.58
C SER A 295 -7.45 -13.78 -0.86
N ILE A 296 -8.38 -13.73 0.08
CA ILE A 296 -9.72 -14.32 -0.03
C ILE A 296 -10.71 -13.16 -0.03
N LYS A 297 -11.64 -13.19 -0.96
CA LYS A 297 -12.67 -12.18 -1.18
C LYS A 297 -14.04 -12.83 -1.08
N ALA A 298 -15.00 -12.13 -0.51
CA ALA A 298 -16.39 -12.56 -0.45
C ALA A 298 -17.32 -11.38 -0.73
N ASN A 299 -18.34 -11.60 -1.55
CA ASN A 299 -19.41 -10.65 -1.83
C ASN A 299 -20.71 -11.15 -1.18
N PHE A 300 -21.47 -10.27 -0.55
CA PHE A 300 -22.76 -10.61 0.07
C PHE A 300 -23.88 -9.77 -0.53
#